data_AF-A0A1Y3L6E9-F1
#
_entry.id   AF-A0A1Y3L6E9-F1
#
_cell.length_a   1.000
_cell.length_b   1.000
_cell.length_c   1.000
_cell.angle_alpha   90.00
_cell.angle_beta   90.00
_cell.angle_gamma   90.00
#
_symmetry.space_group_name_H-M   'P 1'
#
loop_
_entity.id
_entity.type
_entity.pdbx_description
1 polymer ?
#
loop_
_entity_poly.entity_id
_entity_poly.type
_entity_poly.pdbx_seq_one_letter_code
_entity_poly.pdbx_strand_id
1 'polypeptide(L)'
;MRRKLLVLLETGLILAGLLLGFSAWKVHSALEQPLHLTGERLLDVPTGTTPNRMFYRMQQDGVIRDAFWLRLYWRFNMPSVALHTGEYRMTPGMNVRDLFEAWRRGDVVQYSLTLVEGWNFRQVRSALARHEKIRQTLDGLSDSEVMDKLGHPGVFPEGRFFPDTYRFVRGMSDVEFLQQAYARLEEVLAKEWNERSPAAPYRDPYQALIMASLVEKETGVPQERGQIAGVFVRRLQIGMLLQTDPTVIYGMGERYNGKITRADLREPTPYNTYVIAGLPPTPIAMVGREAIHAALNPEPGSSLYFVARGDGSHVFSDDLGAHNSAVREYQIKRRADYRSSPAPSAGDTPNEVPASEAPQAAPQPAEPSVQPDVPPASEPTPQ
;
A
#
# COMPACT_ATOMS: atom_id res chain seq x y z
N MET A 1 13.41 71.71 -30.33
CA MET A 1 12.52 70.66 -29.76
C MET A 1 13.03 69.25 -30.03
N ARG A 2 13.38 68.88 -31.28
CA ARG A 2 13.89 67.53 -31.64
C ARG A 2 15.09 67.03 -30.82
N ARG A 3 16.11 67.86 -30.57
CA ARG A 3 17.28 67.48 -29.74
C ARG A 3 16.91 67.13 -28.28
N LYS A 4 15.95 67.85 -27.69
CA LYS A 4 15.46 67.54 -26.33
C LYS A 4 14.68 66.22 -26.30
N LEU A 5 13.93 65.93 -27.38
CA LEU A 5 13.15 64.71 -27.52
C LEU A 5 14.04 63.47 -27.76
N LEU A 6 15.12 63.62 -28.53
CA LEU A 6 16.14 62.58 -28.71
C LEU A 6 16.89 62.28 -27.42
N VAL A 7 17.32 63.31 -26.68
CA VAL A 7 17.97 63.12 -25.36
C VAL A 7 17.02 62.43 -24.38
N LEU A 8 15.74 62.81 -24.34
CA LEU A 8 14.74 62.13 -23.49
C LEU A 8 14.56 60.66 -23.88
N LEU A 9 14.54 60.35 -25.18
CA LEU A 9 14.41 58.98 -25.67
C LEU A 9 15.66 58.14 -25.38
N GLU A 10 16.86 58.70 -25.59
CA GLU A 10 18.13 58.06 -25.23
C GLU A 10 18.22 57.80 -23.72
N THR A 11 17.88 58.79 -22.88
CA THR A 11 17.83 58.59 -21.42
C THR A 11 16.80 57.55 -21.03
N GLY A 12 15.63 57.53 -21.67
CA GLY A 12 14.58 56.55 -21.42
C GLY A 12 15.03 55.12 -21.78
N LEU A 13 15.77 54.97 -22.87
CA LEU A 13 16.28 53.68 -23.33
C LEU A 13 17.41 53.16 -22.43
N ILE A 14 18.29 54.06 -21.97
CA ILE A 14 19.32 53.72 -20.96
C ILE A 14 18.67 53.31 -19.64
N LEU A 15 17.68 54.07 -19.16
CA LEU A 15 16.92 53.73 -17.95
C LEU A 15 16.21 52.37 -18.06
N ALA A 16 15.59 52.10 -19.21
CA ALA A 16 14.96 50.82 -19.48
C ALA A 16 15.97 49.67 -19.49
N GLY A 17 17.14 49.85 -20.13
CA GLY A 17 18.22 48.87 -20.14
C GLY A 17 18.77 48.57 -18.75
N LEU A 18 19.01 49.60 -17.94
CA LEU A 18 19.45 49.46 -16.55
C LEU A 18 18.41 48.74 -15.69
N LEU A 19 17.12 49.06 -15.87
CA LEU A 19 16.03 48.42 -15.14
C LEU A 19 15.88 46.94 -15.52
N LEU A 20 16.04 46.60 -16.80
CA LEU A 20 16.06 45.21 -17.28
C LEU A 20 17.28 44.46 -16.74
N GLY A 21 18.47 45.05 -16.79
CA GLY A 21 19.69 44.45 -16.24
C GLY A 21 19.58 44.21 -14.73
N PHE A 22 19.07 45.18 -13.98
CA PHE A 22 18.82 45.03 -12.54
C PHE A 22 17.78 43.94 -12.25
N SER A 23 16.70 43.88 -13.02
CA SER A 23 15.66 42.85 -12.87
C SER A 23 16.19 41.46 -13.17
N ALA A 24 16.96 41.29 -14.24
CA ALA A 24 17.60 40.03 -14.59
C ALA A 24 18.62 39.58 -13.52
N TRP A 25 19.44 40.51 -13.03
CA TRP A 25 20.36 40.25 -11.93
C TRP A 25 19.64 39.85 -10.64
N LYS A 26 18.54 40.53 -10.29
CA LYS A 26 17.72 40.20 -9.11
C LYS A 26 17.07 38.82 -9.23
N VAL A 27 16.54 38.48 -10.40
CA VAL A 27 15.98 37.14 -10.65
C VAL A 27 17.07 36.07 -10.54
N HIS A 28 18.23 36.29 -11.16
CA HIS A 28 19.33 35.35 -11.09
C HIS A 28 19.83 35.16 -9.65
N SER A 29 20.04 36.26 -8.92
CA SER A 29 20.42 36.24 -7.50
C SER A 29 19.38 35.55 -6.62
N ALA A 30 18.09 35.68 -6.93
CA ALA A 30 17.03 35.01 -6.19
C ALA A 30 16.99 33.50 -6.47
N LEU A 31 17.39 33.03 -7.66
CA LEU A 31 17.44 31.60 -7.99
C LEU A 31 18.65 30.89 -7.37
N GLU A 32 19.81 31.54 -7.39
CA GLU A 32 21.06 30.99 -6.85
C GLU A 32 21.17 31.16 -5.32
N GLN A 33 20.17 31.79 -4.67
CA GLN A 33 20.20 31.94 -3.22
C GLN A 33 20.14 30.57 -2.53
N PRO A 34 20.97 30.33 -1.49
CA PRO A 34 20.87 29.12 -0.70
C PRO A 34 19.57 29.14 0.13
N LEU A 35 18.96 27.98 0.31
CA LEU A 35 17.87 27.84 1.26
C LEU A 35 18.41 28.04 2.69
N HIS A 36 17.74 28.86 3.47
CA HIS A 36 18.12 29.12 4.86
C HIS A 36 17.64 27.98 5.75
N LEU A 37 18.44 26.91 5.80
CA LEU A 37 18.15 25.69 6.54
C LEU A 37 19.29 25.37 7.50
N THR A 38 18.96 25.11 8.76
CA THR A 38 19.91 24.65 9.78
C THR A 38 20.08 23.13 9.79
N GLY A 39 19.19 22.40 9.11
CA GLY A 39 19.19 20.95 8.98
C GLY A 39 18.22 20.50 7.89
N GLU A 40 18.14 19.19 7.64
CA GLU A 40 17.15 18.63 6.71
C GLU A 40 15.73 18.96 7.17
N ARG A 41 14.89 19.43 6.23
CA ARG A 41 13.50 19.81 6.50
C ARG A 41 12.59 19.36 5.37
N LEU A 42 11.42 18.84 5.72
CA LEU A 42 10.36 18.54 4.75
C LEU A 42 9.48 19.77 4.53
N LEU A 43 9.31 20.17 3.27
CA LEU A 43 8.38 21.20 2.85
C LEU A 43 7.03 20.57 2.50
N ASP A 44 6.04 20.74 3.36
CA ASP A 44 4.67 20.32 3.09
C ASP A 44 3.99 21.30 2.12
N VAL A 45 3.54 20.78 0.98
CA VAL A 45 2.75 21.45 -0.05
C VAL A 45 1.33 20.88 -0.01
N PRO A 46 0.37 21.56 0.65
CA PRO A 46 -1.00 21.08 0.74
C PRO A 46 -1.73 21.10 -0.61
N THR A 47 -2.76 20.26 -0.73
CA THR A 47 -3.63 20.20 -1.91
C THR A 47 -4.23 21.56 -2.25
N GLY A 48 -4.17 21.94 -3.54
CA GLY A 48 -4.71 23.21 -4.05
C GLY A 48 -3.82 24.43 -3.77
N THR A 49 -2.60 24.23 -3.26
CA THR A 49 -1.65 25.33 -3.04
C THR A 49 -1.07 25.82 -4.36
N THR A 50 -1.07 27.14 -4.56
CA THR A 50 -0.44 27.76 -5.73
C THR A 50 1.04 28.06 -5.47
N PRO A 51 1.91 28.03 -6.50
CA PRO A 51 3.32 28.39 -6.36
C PRO A 51 3.52 29.77 -5.71
N ASN A 52 2.68 30.74 -6.07
CA ASN A 52 2.70 32.08 -5.48
C ASN A 52 2.49 32.06 -3.95
N ARG A 53 1.55 31.24 -3.47
CA ARG A 53 1.27 31.10 -2.04
C ARG A 53 2.43 30.39 -1.34
N MET A 54 3.04 29.38 -1.97
CA MET A 54 4.21 28.71 -1.40
C MET A 54 5.41 29.64 -1.27
N PHE A 55 5.76 30.44 -2.28
CA PHE A 55 6.88 31.37 -2.15
C PHE A 55 6.68 32.40 -1.05
N TYR A 56 5.45 32.89 -0.89
CA TYR A 56 5.12 33.80 0.20
C TYR A 56 5.30 33.13 1.57
N ARG A 57 4.77 31.90 1.74
CA ARG A 57 4.91 31.11 2.96
C ARG A 57 6.38 30.81 3.28
N MET A 58 7.16 30.38 2.29
CA MET A 58 8.59 30.10 2.48
C MET A 58 9.38 31.34 2.87
N GLN A 59 9.01 32.52 2.37
CA GLN A 59 9.64 33.78 2.79
C GLN A 59 9.24 34.16 4.23
N GLN A 60 7.98 33.95 4.61
CA GLN A 60 7.52 34.17 5.99
C GLN A 60 8.22 33.23 6.98
N ASP A 61 8.40 31.97 6.58
CA ASP A 61 9.13 30.95 7.35
C ASP A 61 10.66 31.19 7.34
N GLY A 62 11.14 32.23 6.66
CA GLY A 62 12.55 32.61 6.59
C GLY A 62 13.43 31.72 5.72
N VAL A 63 12.84 30.74 5.00
CA VAL A 63 13.54 29.74 4.17
C VAL A 63 14.13 30.37 2.91
N ILE A 64 13.43 31.33 2.32
CA ILE A 64 13.85 32.08 1.12
C ILE A 64 13.69 33.58 1.33
N ARG A 65 14.34 34.37 0.48
CA ARG A 65 14.14 35.81 0.34
C ARG A 65 13.62 36.11 -1.08
N ASP A 66 13.21 37.36 -1.29
CA ASP A 66 12.92 37.88 -2.63
C ASP A 66 11.82 37.09 -3.38
N ALA A 67 10.79 36.61 -2.67
CA ALA A 67 9.68 35.83 -3.23
C ALA A 67 8.95 36.54 -4.37
N PHE A 68 9.00 37.87 -4.44
CA PHE A 68 8.49 38.63 -5.59
C PHE A 68 9.20 38.25 -6.90
N TRP A 69 10.53 38.21 -6.91
CA TRP A 69 11.32 37.90 -8.09
C TRP A 69 11.19 36.44 -8.49
N LEU A 70 11.09 35.53 -7.52
CA LEU A 70 10.82 34.11 -7.75
C LEU A 70 9.44 33.87 -8.39
N ARG A 71 8.41 34.57 -7.92
CA ARG A 71 7.07 34.54 -8.54
C ARG A 71 7.09 35.06 -9.97
N LEU A 72 7.85 36.13 -10.22
CA LEU A 72 8.00 36.69 -11.56
C LEU A 72 8.68 35.68 -12.49
N TYR A 73 9.77 35.05 -12.04
CA TYR A 73 10.45 34.00 -12.78
C TYR A 73 9.53 32.82 -13.08
N TRP A 74 8.84 32.29 -12.06
CA TRP A 74 7.91 31.17 -12.21
C TRP A 74 6.82 31.45 -13.26
N ARG A 75 6.22 32.64 -13.20
CA ARG A 75 5.17 33.07 -14.13
C ARG A 75 5.61 33.01 -15.60
N PHE A 76 6.83 33.48 -15.88
CA PHE A 76 7.32 33.62 -17.26
C PHE A 76 8.09 32.41 -17.78
N ASN A 77 8.76 31.66 -16.91
CA ASN A 77 9.67 30.59 -17.30
C ASN A 77 9.13 29.19 -16.97
N MET A 78 8.12 29.07 -16.11
CA MET A 78 7.53 27.80 -15.70
C MET A 78 5.99 27.76 -15.81
N PRO A 79 5.38 28.26 -16.90
CA PRO A 79 3.92 28.26 -17.04
C PRO A 79 3.31 26.84 -17.12
N SER A 80 4.09 25.83 -17.53
CA SER A 80 3.65 24.44 -17.68
C SER A 80 4.05 23.53 -16.52
N VAL A 81 4.79 24.03 -15.53
CA VAL A 81 5.22 23.20 -14.39
C VAL A 81 4.11 23.19 -13.34
N ALA A 82 3.53 22.01 -13.10
CA ALA A 82 2.59 21.82 -12.01
C ALA A 82 3.34 21.64 -10.69
N LEU A 83 2.90 22.34 -9.65
CA LEU A 83 3.39 22.10 -8.30
C LEU A 83 2.61 20.90 -7.74
N HIS A 84 3.29 19.76 -7.58
CA HIS A 84 2.68 18.56 -7.02
C HIS A 84 2.48 18.71 -5.51
N THR A 85 1.32 18.24 -5.03
CA THR A 85 1.01 18.10 -3.60
C THR A 85 1.92 17.06 -2.96
N GLY A 86 2.35 17.30 -1.72
CA GLY A 86 3.14 16.35 -0.93
C GLY A 86 4.25 17.03 -0.15
N GLU A 87 5.16 16.22 0.38
CA GLU A 87 6.34 16.71 1.07
C GLU A 87 7.55 16.69 0.13
N TYR A 88 8.33 17.77 0.11
CA TYR A 88 9.61 17.82 -0.60
C TYR A 88 10.76 17.86 0.40
N ARG A 89 11.78 17.05 0.16
CA ARG A 89 13.00 17.06 0.97
C ARG A 89 13.84 18.29 0.62
N MET A 90 14.15 19.10 1.63
CA MET A 90 15.10 20.21 1.52
C MET A 90 16.31 19.94 2.40
N THR A 91 17.51 20.05 1.82
CA THR A 91 18.78 19.78 2.50
C THR A 91 19.62 21.06 2.62
N PRO A 92 20.49 21.18 3.63
CA PRO A 92 21.44 22.29 3.71
C PRO A 92 22.33 22.35 2.46
N GLY A 93 22.55 23.55 1.92
CA GLY A 93 23.35 23.77 0.71
C GLY A 93 22.56 23.75 -0.60
N MET A 94 21.30 23.29 -0.58
CA MET A 94 20.38 23.40 -1.70
C MET A 94 20.05 24.87 -1.98
N ASN A 95 19.99 25.27 -3.26
CA ASN A 95 19.53 26.60 -3.66
C ASN A 95 18.08 26.56 -4.19
N VAL A 96 17.51 27.72 -4.52
CA VAL A 96 16.14 27.80 -5.03
C VAL A 96 15.99 27.16 -6.41
N ARG A 97 17.03 27.22 -7.26
CA ARG A 97 17.05 26.55 -8.56
C ARG A 97 16.90 25.03 -8.39
N ASP A 98 17.64 24.42 -7.47
CA ASP A 98 17.56 22.98 -7.17
C ASP A 98 16.14 22.61 -6.71
N LEU A 99 15.50 23.47 -5.92
CA LEU A 99 14.12 23.25 -5.46
C LEU A 99 13.14 23.29 -6.63
N PHE A 100 13.33 24.20 -7.58
CA PHE A 100 12.49 24.28 -8.77
C PHE A 100 12.68 23.07 -9.67
N GLU A 101 13.90 22.55 -9.75
CA GLU A 101 14.15 21.31 -10.47
C GLU A 101 13.48 20.10 -9.79
N ALA A 102 13.53 20.02 -8.46
CA ALA A 102 12.82 19.00 -7.69
C ALA A 102 11.30 19.09 -7.90
N TRP A 103 10.73 20.30 -7.91
CA TRP A 103 9.32 20.51 -8.22
C TRP A 103 8.97 20.15 -9.66
N ARG A 104 9.85 20.45 -10.61
CA ARG A 104 9.68 20.10 -12.02
C ARG A 104 9.71 18.59 -12.24
N ARG A 105 10.56 17.86 -11.51
CA ARG A 105 10.63 16.39 -11.57
C ARG A 105 9.48 15.72 -10.80
N GLY A 106 8.84 16.45 -9.89
CA GLY A 106 7.86 15.88 -8.98
C GLY A 106 8.51 14.96 -7.96
N ASP A 107 9.70 15.34 -7.45
CA ASP A 107 10.47 14.59 -6.45
C ASP A 107 9.83 14.70 -5.05
N VAL A 108 8.57 14.29 -4.95
CA VAL A 108 7.80 14.23 -3.71
C VAL A 108 8.18 12.99 -2.91
N VAL A 109 8.26 13.15 -1.59
CA VAL A 109 8.43 12.03 -0.67
C VAL A 109 7.23 11.10 -0.78
N GLN A 110 7.52 9.84 -1.10
CA GLN A 110 6.52 8.79 -1.17
C GLN A 110 6.54 7.95 0.12
N TYR A 111 5.34 7.61 0.57
CA TYR A 111 5.06 6.67 1.64
C TYR A 111 4.46 5.41 1.04
N SER A 112 4.50 4.32 1.78
CA SER A 112 3.90 3.05 1.35
C SER A 112 3.02 2.46 2.44
N LEU A 113 1.88 1.92 2.04
CA LEU A 113 1.02 1.11 2.89
C LEU A 113 0.71 -0.20 2.17
N THR A 114 1.02 -1.31 2.83
CA THR A 114 0.75 -2.65 2.32
C THR A 114 -0.60 -3.13 2.86
N LEU A 115 -1.51 -3.45 1.94
CA LEU A 115 -2.70 -4.23 2.25
C LEU A 115 -2.33 -5.71 2.15
N VAL A 116 -2.51 -6.46 3.23
CA VAL A 116 -2.08 -7.86 3.30
C VAL A 116 -3.20 -8.79 2.84
N GLU A 117 -2.82 -9.83 2.09
CA GLU A 117 -3.72 -10.92 1.70
C GLU A 117 -4.37 -11.58 2.92
N GLY A 118 -5.64 -11.95 2.82
CA GLY A 118 -6.38 -12.58 3.90
C GLY A 118 -6.94 -11.61 4.97
N TRP A 119 -6.65 -10.31 4.87
CA TRP A 119 -7.29 -9.28 5.71
C TRP A 119 -8.77 -9.11 5.39
N ASN A 120 -9.60 -8.86 6.40
CA ASN A 120 -10.97 -8.39 6.20
C ASN A 120 -11.03 -6.85 6.07
N PHE A 121 -12.17 -6.32 5.67
CA PHE A 121 -12.32 -4.88 5.46
C PHE A 121 -12.08 -4.04 6.73
N ARG A 122 -12.42 -4.57 7.92
CA ARG A 122 -12.13 -3.88 9.19
C ARG A 122 -10.64 -3.72 9.44
N GLN A 123 -9.82 -4.73 9.09
CA GLN A 123 -8.36 -4.65 9.18
C GLN A 123 -7.79 -3.62 8.21
N VAL A 124 -8.32 -3.56 6.98
CA VAL A 124 -7.96 -2.52 5.99
C VAL A 124 -8.26 -1.12 6.54
N ARG A 125 -9.47 -0.90 7.08
CA ARG A 125 -9.86 0.38 7.69
C ARG A 125 -8.96 0.74 8.89
N SER A 126 -8.63 -0.24 9.73
CA SER A 126 -7.72 -0.04 10.87
C SER A 126 -6.30 0.31 10.45
N ALA A 127 -5.79 -0.29 9.36
CA ALA A 127 -4.48 0.02 8.82
C ALA A 127 -4.43 1.46 8.26
N LEU A 128 -5.49 1.88 7.54
CA LEU A 128 -5.63 3.25 7.03
C LEU A 128 -5.72 4.28 8.15
N ALA A 129 -6.54 4.02 9.17
CA ALA A 129 -6.76 4.93 10.30
C ALA A 129 -5.48 5.18 11.12
N ARG A 130 -4.57 4.20 11.16
CA ARG A 130 -3.27 4.31 11.86
C ARG A 130 -2.22 5.08 11.07
N HIS A 131 -2.43 5.37 9.79
CA HIS A 131 -1.40 5.98 8.94
C HIS A 131 -1.45 7.52 8.99
N GLU A 132 -0.48 8.15 9.67
CA GLU A 132 -0.45 9.61 9.93
C GLU A 132 -0.37 10.50 8.68
N LYS A 133 0.19 9.96 7.58
CA LYS A 133 0.36 10.72 6.32
C LYS A 133 -0.86 10.65 5.39
N ILE A 134 -1.82 9.76 5.69
CA ILE A 134 -3.09 9.66 4.96
C ILE A 134 -4.10 10.59 5.61
N ARG A 135 -4.79 11.38 4.79
CA ARG A 135 -5.85 12.26 5.24
C ARG A 135 -7.10 11.43 5.51
N GLN A 136 -7.50 11.35 6.78
CA GLN A 136 -8.68 10.60 7.21
C GLN A 136 -9.96 11.37 6.84
N THR A 137 -10.82 10.76 6.03
CA THR A 137 -12.11 11.30 5.61
C THR A 137 -13.27 10.30 5.77
N LEU A 138 -12.95 9.06 6.15
CA LEU A 138 -13.89 7.95 6.36
C LEU A 138 -14.13 7.62 7.83
N ASP A 139 -13.57 8.41 8.75
CA ASP A 139 -13.73 8.17 10.19
C ASP A 139 -15.20 8.33 10.62
N GLY A 140 -15.64 7.43 11.50
CA GLY A 140 -17.02 7.36 11.98
C GLY A 140 -18.08 6.88 10.97
N LEU A 141 -17.73 6.61 9.71
CA LEU A 141 -18.68 6.15 8.70
C LEU A 141 -18.94 4.64 8.78
N SER A 142 -20.17 4.23 8.49
CA SER A 142 -20.51 2.84 8.27
C SER A 142 -19.93 2.31 6.96
N ASP A 143 -19.83 0.99 6.83
CA ASP A 143 -19.31 0.33 5.62
C ASP A 143 -20.11 0.69 4.36
N SER A 144 -21.43 0.90 4.49
CA SER A 144 -22.29 1.37 3.39
C SER A 144 -21.95 2.81 2.98
N GLU A 145 -21.81 3.72 3.94
CA GLU A 145 -21.49 5.13 3.66
C GLU A 145 -20.09 5.30 3.06
N VAL A 146 -19.16 4.43 3.47
CA VAL A 146 -17.83 4.34 2.84
C VAL A 146 -18.02 4.00 1.36
N MET A 147 -18.72 2.92 1.04
CA MET A 147 -18.93 2.50 -0.35
C MET A 147 -19.70 3.54 -1.17
N ASP A 148 -20.66 4.25 -0.58
CA ASP A 148 -21.33 5.39 -1.22
C ASP A 148 -20.34 6.50 -1.60
N LYS A 149 -19.41 6.86 -0.70
CA LYS A 149 -18.36 7.85 -0.97
C LYS A 149 -17.36 7.40 -2.03
N LEU A 150 -17.08 6.10 -2.12
CA LEU A 150 -16.25 5.56 -3.18
C LEU A 150 -16.94 5.59 -4.56
N GLY A 151 -18.27 5.76 -4.60
CA GLY A 151 -19.07 5.73 -5.83
C GLY A 151 -19.72 4.38 -6.12
N HIS A 152 -19.82 3.49 -5.12
CA HIS A 152 -20.35 2.13 -5.25
C HIS A 152 -21.51 1.88 -4.27
N PRO A 153 -22.63 2.62 -4.37
CA PRO A 153 -23.73 2.51 -3.42
C PRO A 153 -24.40 1.13 -3.45
N GLY A 154 -24.75 0.63 -2.27
CA GLY A 154 -25.38 -0.69 -2.10
C GLY A 154 -24.46 -1.90 -2.32
N VAL A 155 -23.16 -1.66 -2.56
CA VAL A 155 -22.16 -2.72 -2.71
C VAL A 155 -21.51 -3.01 -1.36
N PHE A 156 -21.39 -4.29 -1.00
CA PHE A 156 -20.70 -4.69 0.23
C PHE A 156 -19.17 -4.65 0.03
N PRO A 157 -18.38 -4.05 0.95
CA PRO A 157 -16.95 -3.79 0.74
C PRO A 157 -16.03 -5.01 0.87
N GLU A 158 -16.49 -6.09 1.52
CA GLU A 158 -15.59 -7.21 1.83
C GLU A 158 -15.04 -7.89 0.58
N GLY A 159 -13.73 -8.13 0.59
CA GLY A 159 -12.97 -8.70 -0.54
C GLY A 159 -12.83 -7.79 -1.76
N ARG A 160 -13.25 -6.51 -1.72
CA ARG A 160 -13.28 -5.61 -2.89
C ARG A 160 -12.08 -4.69 -3.05
N PHE A 161 -11.01 -4.89 -2.28
CA PHE A 161 -9.80 -4.09 -2.37
C PHE A 161 -8.62 -5.02 -2.60
N PHE A 162 -7.85 -4.77 -3.65
CA PHE A 162 -6.74 -5.63 -3.99
C PHE A 162 -5.63 -5.50 -2.93
N PRO A 163 -5.10 -6.61 -2.39
CA PRO A 163 -3.95 -6.56 -1.50
C PRO A 163 -2.68 -6.31 -2.32
N ASP A 164 -1.99 -5.21 -2.02
CA ASP A 164 -0.73 -4.80 -2.65
C ASP A 164 -0.02 -3.77 -1.76
N THR A 165 1.21 -3.40 -2.12
CA THR A 165 1.91 -2.26 -1.54
C THR A 165 1.64 -0.99 -2.34
N TYR A 166 0.79 -0.13 -1.80
CA TYR A 166 0.40 1.12 -2.42
C TYR A 166 1.34 2.24 -2.03
N ARG A 167 1.89 2.93 -3.03
CA ARG A 167 2.69 4.15 -2.83
C ARG A 167 1.80 5.38 -2.92
N PHE A 168 1.98 6.32 -2.00
CA PHE A 168 1.22 7.55 -1.94
C PHE A 168 2.06 8.70 -1.40
N VAL A 169 1.52 9.90 -1.53
CA VAL A 169 2.13 11.14 -1.01
C VAL A 169 1.32 11.67 0.15
N ARG A 170 1.95 12.46 1.03
CA ARG A 170 1.22 13.13 2.12
C ARG A 170 0.04 13.93 1.57
N GLY A 171 -1.11 13.76 2.21
CA GLY A 171 -2.34 14.49 1.86
C GLY A 171 -3.30 13.71 0.96
N MET A 172 -2.88 12.58 0.39
CA MET A 172 -3.80 11.61 -0.21
C MET A 172 -4.84 11.18 0.83
N SER A 173 -6.11 11.17 0.44
CA SER A 173 -7.19 10.70 1.31
C SER A 173 -7.31 9.18 1.32
N ASP A 174 -7.84 8.67 2.43
CA ASP A 174 -8.27 7.28 2.58
C ASP A 174 -9.30 6.86 1.51
N VAL A 175 -10.20 7.75 1.07
CA VAL A 175 -11.10 7.51 -0.07
C VAL A 175 -10.33 7.27 -1.36
N GLU A 176 -9.40 8.16 -1.72
CA GLU A 176 -8.60 8.02 -2.94
C GLU A 176 -7.77 6.72 -2.91
N PHE A 177 -7.24 6.37 -1.73
CA PHE A 177 -6.48 5.13 -1.54
C PHE A 177 -7.35 3.91 -1.80
N LEU A 178 -8.53 3.84 -1.19
CA LEU A 178 -9.44 2.72 -1.37
C LEU A 178 -9.98 2.65 -2.81
N GLN A 179 -10.23 3.79 -3.47
CA GLN A 179 -10.61 3.82 -4.89
C GLN A 179 -9.52 3.22 -5.77
N GLN A 180 -8.24 3.52 -5.50
CA GLN A 180 -7.13 2.92 -6.22
C GLN A 180 -7.07 1.40 -5.99
N ALA A 181 -7.25 0.93 -4.75
CA ALA A 181 -7.25 -0.49 -4.44
C ALA A 181 -8.45 -1.24 -5.04
N TYR A 182 -9.62 -0.61 -5.08
CA TYR A 182 -10.82 -1.13 -5.72
C TYR A 182 -10.64 -1.27 -7.24
N ALA A 183 -10.21 -0.18 -7.90
CA ALA A 183 -9.97 -0.19 -9.35
C ALA A 183 -8.92 -1.22 -9.75
N ARG A 184 -7.88 -1.40 -8.91
CA ARG A 184 -6.88 -2.44 -9.11
C ARG A 184 -7.49 -3.84 -9.07
N LEU A 185 -8.36 -4.12 -8.10
CA LEU A 185 -9.02 -5.42 -8.02
C LEU A 185 -9.86 -5.70 -9.27
N GLU A 186 -10.66 -4.72 -9.70
CA GLU A 186 -11.50 -4.86 -10.89
C GLU A 186 -10.66 -5.18 -12.14
N GLU A 187 -9.51 -4.52 -12.31
CA GLU A 187 -8.57 -4.81 -13.40
C GLU A 187 -8.04 -6.25 -13.33
N VAL A 188 -7.56 -6.68 -12.15
CA VAL A 188 -7.03 -8.03 -11.95
C VAL A 188 -8.11 -9.08 -12.20
N LEU A 189 -9.29 -8.89 -11.59
CA LEU A 189 -10.40 -9.82 -11.69
C LEU A 189 -10.92 -9.92 -13.12
N ALA A 190 -11.03 -8.81 -13.84
CA ALA A 190 -11.42 -8.81 -15.25
C ALA A 190 -10.42 -9.58 -16.13
N LYS A 191 -9.12 -9.41 -15.88
CA LYS A 191 -8.08 -10.14 -16.61
C LYS A 191 -8.17 -11.64 -16.35
N GLU A 192 -8.14 -12.07 -15.09
CA GLU A 192 -8.19 -13.50 -14.73
C GLU A 192 -9.52 -14.13 -15.19
N TRP A 193 -10.63 -13.39 -15.14
CA TRP A 193 -11.93 -13.87 -15.60
C TRP A 193 -11.94 -14.19 -17.10
N ASN A 194 -11.24 -13.40 -17.92
CA ASN A 194 -11.12 -13.64 -19.36
C ASN A 194 -10.24 -14.86 -19.66
N GLU A 195 -9.29 -15.17 -18.78
CA GLU A 195 -8.37 -16.30 -18.89
C GLU A 195 -8.85 -17.57 -18.15
N ARG A 196 -10.08 -17.56 -17.62
CA ARG A 196 -10.60 -18.65 -16.77
C ARG A 196 -10.76 -19.97 -17.51
N SER A 197 -10.64 -21.07 -16.76
CA SER A 197 -10.94 -22.40 -17.23
C SER A 197 -12.44 -22.57 -17.57
N PRO A 198 -12.80 -23.30 -18.64
CA PRO A 198 -14.19 -23.69 -18.89
C PRO A 198 -14.81 -24.52 -17.76
N ALA A 199 -13.99 -25.10 -16.89
CA ALA A 199 -14.45 -25.86 -15.72
C ALA A 199 -14.89 -24.98 -14.54
N ALA A 200 -14.64 -23.66 -14.58
CA ALA A 200 -15.03 -22.74 -13.51
C ALA A 200 -16.57 -22.67 -13.39
N PRO A 201 -17.17 -23.02 -12.25
CA PRO A 201 -18.63 -23.16 -12.11
C PRO A 201 -19.36 -21.85 -11.80
N TYR A 202 -18.72 -20.70 -11.99
CA TYR A 202 -19.21 -19.39 -11.55
C TYR A 202 -20.05 -18.70 -12.61
N ARG A 203 -21.11 -18.01 -12.18
CA ARG A 203 -21.99 -17.24 -13.07
C ARG A 203 -21.40 -15.88 -13.45
N ASP A 204 -20.62 -15.31 -12.54
CA ASP A 204 -20.04 -13.98 -12.66
C ASP A 204 -18.69 -13.90 -11.92
N PRO A 205 -17.86 -12.87 -12.19
CA PRO A 205 -16.57 -12.71 -11.55
C PRO A 205 -16.65 -12.57 -10.02
N TYR A 206 -17.75 -12.07 -9.48
CA TYR A 206 -17.90 -11.88 -8.04
C TYR A 206 -18.03 -13.23 -7.31
N GLN A 207 -18.72 -14.22 -7.89
CA GLN A 207 -18.72 -15.58 -7.34
C GLN A 207 -17.32 -16.22 -7.31
N ALA A 208 -16.49 -15.96 -8.31
CA ALA A 208 -15.10 -16.41 -8.30
C ALA A 208 -14.31 -15.73 -7.19
N LEU A 209 -14.53 -14.43 -6.96
CA LEU A 209 -13.92 -13.69 -5.86
C LEU A 209 -14.33 -14.25 -4.48
N ILE A 210 -15.59 -14.65 -4.30
CA ILE A 210 -16.04 -15.32 -3.07
C ILE A 210 -15.24 -16.61 -2.88
N MET A 211 -15.15 -17.47 -3.89
CA MET A 211 -14.36 -18.70 -3.79
C MET A 211 -12.88 -18.42 -3.51
N ALA A 212 -12.29 -17.43 -4.18
CA ALA A 212 -10.90 -17.03 -3.95
C ALA A 212 -10.67 -16.68 -2.47
N SER A 213 -11.63 -16.04 -1.80
CA SER A 213 -11.49 -15.69 -0.37
C SER A 213 -11.53 -16.90 0.57
N LEU A 214 -12.24 -17.96 0.19
CA LEU A 214 -12.21 -19.23 0.93
C LEU A 214 -10.85 -19.91 0.74
N VAL A 215 -10.36 -19.95 -0.51
CA VAL A 215 -9.05 -20.52 -0.85
C VAL A 215 -7.92 -19.77 -0.15
N GLU A 216 -7.95 -18.45 -0.13
CA GLU A 216 -6.95 -17.60 0.54
C GLU A 216 -6.83 -17.93 2.03
N LYS A 217 -7.96 -18.01 2.74
CA LYS A 217 -7.96 -18.27 4.19
C LYS A 217 -7.59 -19.71 4.57
N GLU A 218 -7.67 -20.63 3.62
CA GLU A 218 -7.30 -22.04 3.83
C GLU A 218 -5.83 -22.32 3.47
N THR A 219 -5.23 -21.51 2.59
CA THR A 219 -3.90 -21.78 2.04
C THR A 219 -2.80 -21.41 3.05
N GLY A 220 -2.19 -22.41 3.68
CA GLY A 220 -0.94 -22.24 4.43
C GLY A 220 0.32 -22.40 3.57
N VAL A 221 0.23 -23.21 2.50
CA VAL A 221 1.35 -23.54 1.60
C VAL A 221 0.96 -23.14 0.17
N PRO A 222 1.66 -22.18 -0.47
CA PRO A 222 1.28 -21.66 -1.79
C PRO A 222 1.10 -22.72 -2.89
N GLN A 223 1.88 -23.80 -2.83
CA GLN A 223 1.84 -24.89 -3.81
C GLN A 223 0.56 -25.73 -3.73
N GLU A 224 -0.15 -25.75 -2.60
CA GLU A 224 -1.38 -26.54 -2.42
C GLU A 224 -2.64 -25.76 -2.84
N ARG A 225 -2.51 -24.46 -3.10
CA ARG A 225 -3.62 -23.54 -3.40
C ARG A 225 -4.51 -24.05 -4.55
N GLY A 226 -3.89 -24.54 -5.63
CA GLY A 226 -4.59 -25.09 -6.78
C GLY A 226 -5.43 -26.33 -6.44
N GLN A 227 -4.90 -27.21 -5.59
CA GLN A 227 -5.59 -28.42 -5.12
C GLN A 227 -6.74 -28.09 -4.18
N ILE A 228 -6.54 -27.16 -3.25
CA ILE A 228 -7.57 -26.65 -2.34
C ILE A 228 -8.73 -26.05 -3.15
N ALA A 229 -8.42 -25.18 -4.12
CA ALA A 229 -9.42 -24.63 -5.02
C ALA A 229 -10.16 -25.73 -5.80
N GLY A 230 -9.42 -26.74 -6.28
CA GLY A 230 -10.00 -27.93 -6.90
C GLY A 230 -11.02 -28.64 -6.02
N VAL A 231 -10.71 -28.87 -4.75
CA VAL A 231 -11.65 -29.52 -3.80
C VAL A 231 -12.91 -28.69 -3.65
N PHE A 232 -12.79 -27.39 -3.39
CA PHE A 232 -13.97 -26.53 -3.20
C PHE A 232 -14.82 -26.42 -4.46
N VAL A 233 -14.20 -26.28 -5.64
CA VAL A 233 -14.92 -26.24 -6.92
C VAL A 233 -15.66 -27.54 -7.19
N ARG A 234 -15.03 -28.70 -6.97
CA ARG A 234 -15.69 -30.00 -7.14
C ARG A 234 -16.86 -30.17 -6.19
N ARG A 235 -16.70 -29.80 -4.91
CA ARG A 235 -17.80 -29.82 -3.93
C ARG A 235 -18.96 -28.94 -4.38
N LEU A 236 -18.67 -27.72 -4.83
CA LEU A 236 -19.67 -26.78 -5.32
C LEU A 236 -20.45 -27.35 -6.52
N GLN A 237 -19.77 -27.97 -7.47
CA GLN A 237 -20.40 -28.56 -8.66
C GLN A 237 -21.34 -29.71 -8.35
N ILE A 238 -21.02 -30.55 -7.35
CA ILE A 238 -21.86 -31.71 -6.96
C ILE A 238 -22.87 -31.37 -5.86
N GLY A 239 -22.96 -30.10 -5.44
CA GLY A 239 -23.87 -29.66 -4.37
C GLY A 239 -23.47 -30.14 -2.96
N MET A 240 -22.20 -30.49 -2.76
CA MET A 240 -21.66 -30.80 -1.43
C MET A 240 -21.36 -29.51 -0.65
N LEU A 241 -21.63 -29.52 0.65
CA LEU A 241 -21.31 -28.42 1.56
C LEU A 241 -19.80 -28.12 1.54
N LEU A 242 -19.40 -26.85 1.52
CA LEU A 242 -17.98 -26.48 1.43
C LEU A 242 -17.23 -26.78 2.74
N GLN A 243 -17.89 -26.59 3.90
CA GLN A 243 -17.38 -26.95 5.23
C GLN A 243 -15.96 -26.44 5.53
N THR A 244 -15.77 -25.13 5.46
CA THR A 244 -14.49 -24.47 5.75
C THR A 244 -14.60 -23.58 6.99
N ASP A 245 -13.69 -23.77 7.93
CA ASP A 245 -13.62 -23.09 9.23
C ASP A 245 -13.55 -21.55 9.10
N PRO A 246 -12.74 -20.98 8.19
CA PRO A 246 -12.73 -19.54 7.93
C PRO A 246 -14.09 -18.88 7.75
N THR A 247 -15.05 -19.57 7.13
CA THR A 247 -16.40 -19.02 6.91
C THR A 247 -17.23 -18.98 8.20
N VAL A 248 -17.01 -19.93 9.11
CA VAL A 248 -17.62 -19.93 10.44
C VAL A 248 -17.00 -18.81 11.27
N ILE A 249 -15.67 -18.69 11.27
CA ILE A 249 -14.94 -17.63 11.97
C ILE A 249 -15.44 -16.24 11.53
N TYR A 250 -15.54 -16.03 10.22
CA TYR A 250 -16.06 -14.77 9.68
C TYR A 250 -17.49 -14.51 10.13
N GLY A 251 -18.37 -15.51 10.07
CA GLY A 251 -19.76 -15.41 10.53
C GLY A 251 -19.93 -15.18 12.03
N MET A 252 -19.00 -15.63 12.86
CA MET A 252 -18.96 -15.36 14.30
C MET A 252 -18.56 -13.90 14.61
N GLY A 253 -17.81 -13.27 13.72
CA GLY A 253 -17.31 -11.91 13.89
C GLY A 253 -16.48 -11.76 15.18
N GLU A 254 -16.82 -10.79 16.01
CA GLU A 254 -16.10 -10.48 17.25
C GLU A 254 -16.25 -11.54 18.35
N ARG A 255 -17.18 -12.49 18.20
CA ARG A 255 -17.34 -13.60 19.16
C ARG A 255 -16.19 -14.61 19.07
N TYR A 256 -15.45 -14.61 17.97
CA TYR A 256 -14.33 -15.53 17.79
C TYR A 256 -13.15 -15.14 18.69
N ASN A 257 -12.77 -16.07 19.57
CA ASN A 257 -11.70 -15.89 20.57
C ASN A 257 -10.48 -16.80 20.30
N GLY A 258 -10.30 -17.23 19.05
CA GLY A 258 -9.21 -18.14 18.65
C GLY A 258 -9.56 -19.63 18.72
N LYS A 259 -10.78 -20.00 19.13
CA LYS A 259 -11.23 -21.39 19.17
C LYS A 259 -12.62 -21.54 18.54
N ILE A 260 -12.80 -22.62 17.78
CA ILE A 260 -14.09 -23.04 17.24
C ILE A 260 -14.55 -24.28 18.00
N THR A 261 -15.79 -24.25 18.47
CA THR A 261 -16.45 -25.36 19.14
C THR A 261 -17.40 -26.10 18.19
N ARG A 262 -17.84 -27.30 18.59
CA ARG A 262 -18.90 -28.03 17.86
C ARG A 262 -20.22 -27.28 17.79
N ALA A 263 -20.50 -26.41 18.77
CA ALA A 263 -21.71 -25.60 18.76
C ALA A 263 -21.63 -24.54 17.64
N ASP A 264 -20.47 -23.89 17.50
CA ASP A 264 -20.23 -22.88 16.47
C ASP A 264 -20.38 -23.45 15.05
N LEU A 265 -19.85 -24.66 14.81
CA LEU A 265 -20.00 -25.36 13.51
C LEU A 265 -21.47 -25.67 13.15
N ARG A 266 -22.36 -25.73 14.14
CA ARG A 266 -23.80 -26.01 13.94
C ARG A 266 -24.66 -24.75 14.01
N GLU A 267 -24.10 -23.62 14.40
CA GLU A 267 -24.83 -22.35 14.51
C GLU A 267 -25.22 -21.88 13.10
N PRO A 268 -26.51 -21.67 12.81
CA PRO A 268 -26.93 -21.20 11.51
C PRO A 268 -26.57 -19.72 11.35
N THR A 269 -25.62 -19.43 10.47
CA THR A 269 -25.31 -18.07 10.01
C THR A 269 -25.30 -18.04 8.48
N PRO A 270 -25.48 -16.87 7.85
CA PRO A 270 -25.39 -16.75 6.39
C PRO A 270 -24.02 -17.13 5.81
N TYR A 271 -22.97 -17.22 6.63
CA TYR A 271 -21.62 -17.55 6.19
C TYR A 271 -21.22 -18.98 6.53
N ASN A 272 -21.90 -19.66 7.47
CA ASN A 272 -21.46 -20.96 7.95
C ASN A 272 -21.69 -22.06 6.90
N THR A 273 -20.64 -22.38 6.12
CA THR A 273 -20.67 -23.41 5.07
C THR A 273 -20.78 -24.85 5.58
N TYR A 274 -20.90 -25.07 6.90
CA TYR A 274 -21.34 -26.35 7.47
C TYR A 274 -22.86 -26.51 7.49
N VAL A 275 -23.61 -25.42 7.36
CA VAL A 275 -25.09 -25.45 7.36
C VAL A 275 -25.70 -24.94 6.07
N ILE A 276 -25.02 -24.06 5.32
CA ILE A 276 -25.50 -23.55 4.04
C ILE A 276 -24.89 -24.32 2.86
N ALA A 277 -25.69 -24.55 1.82
CA ALA A 277 -25.22 -25.10 0.56
C ALA A 277 -24.69 -23.99 -0.35
N GLY A 278 -23.58 -24.27 -1.05
CA GLY A 278 -22.97 -23.34 -2.00
C GLY A 278 -22.07 -22.29 -1.34
N LEU A 279 -21.92 -21.15 -2.02
CA LEU A 279 -21.07 -20.03 -1.61
C LEU A 279 -21.75 -19.19 -0.52
N PRO A 280 -20.99 -18.58 0.41
CA PRO A 280 -21.50 -17.53 1.28
C PRO A 280 -21.91 -16.27 0.48
N PRO A 281 -22.65 -15.31 1.08
CA PRO A 281 -23.18 -14.15 0.36
C PRO A 281 -22.11 -13.16 -0.13
N THR A 282 -20.94 -13.12 0.50
CA THR A 282 -19.82 -12.23 0.15
C THR A 282 -18.49 -12.95 0.34
N PRO A 283 -17.38 -12.39 -0.19
CA PRO A 283 -16.05 -12.77 0.25
C PRO A 283 -15.91 -12.61 1.77
N ILE A 284 -14.92 -13.30 2.34
CA ILE A 284 -14.58 -13.23 3.77
C ILE A 284 -13.24 -12.56 4.05
N ALA A 285 -12.53 -12.15 2.99
CA ALA A 285 -11.22 -11.48 3.05
C ALA A 285 -10.85 -10.86 1.70
N MET A 286 -9.87 -9.94 1.71
CA MET A 286 -9.09 -9.48 0.56
C MET A 286 -8.19 -10.61 0.06
N VAL A 287 -8.08 -10.76 -1.26
CA VAL A 287 -7.45 -11.94 -1.88
C VAL A 287 -6.36 -11.55 -2.86
N GLY A 288 -5.28 -12.32 -2.87
CA GLY A 288 -4.19 -12.19 -3.82
C GLY A 288 -4.60 -12.62 -5.23
N ARG A 289 -3.77 -12.27 -6.22
CA ARG A 289 -3.98 -12.70 -7.61
C ARG A 289 -3.98 -14.22 -7.71
N GLU A 290 -3.12 -14.88 -6.96
CA GLU A 290 -2.90 -16.32 -6.98
C GLU A 290 -4.13 -17.08 -6.48
N ALA A 291 -4.86 -16.54 -5.50
CA ALA A 291 -6.12 -17.12 -5.03
C ALA A 291 -7.24 -16.92 -6.05
N ILE A 292 -7.32 -15.75 -6.69
CA ILE A 292 -8.24 -15.49 -7.81
C ILE A 292 -7.96 -16.47 -8.96
N HIS A 293 -6.69 -16.62 -9.31
CA HIS A 293 -6.24 -17.54 -10.35
C HIS A 293 -6.60 -18.98 -10.03
N ALA A 294 -6.32 -19.46 -8.82
CA ALA A 294 -6.64 -20.82 -8.41
C ALA A 294 -8.14 -21.12 -8.40
N ALA A 295 -8.97 -20.16 -7.98
CA ALA A 295 -10.43 -20.29 -8.05
C ALA A 295 -10.91 -20.44 -9.50
N LEU A 296 -10.36 -19.65 -10.42
CA LEU A 296 -10.74 -19.65 -11.85
C LEU A 296 -10.10 -20.79 -12.66
N ASN A 297 -8.96 -21.31 -12.21
CA ASN A 297 -8.18 -22.37 -12.84
C ASN A 297 -7.85 -23.47 -11.82
N PRO A 298 -8.86 -24.16 -11.27
CA PRO A 298 -8.65 -25.19 -10.25
C PRO A 298 -7.87 -26.38 -10.81
N GLU A 299 -7.02 -27.00 -9.99
CA GLU A 299 -6.30 -28.20 -10.41
C GLU A 299 -7.27 -29.37 -10.66
N PRO A 300 -7.10 -30.10 -11.79
CA PRO A 300 -7.90 -31.28 -12.08
C PRO A 300 -7.63 -32.38 -11.04
N GLY A 301 -8.62 -33.21 -10.78
CA GLY A 301 -8.50 -34.32 -9.84
C GLY A 301 -9.85 -34.81 -9.33
N SER A 302 -9.82 -35.79 -8.45
CA SER A 302 -10.99 -36.44 -7.83
C SER A 302 -11.18 -36.09 -6.35
N SER A 303 -10.21 -35.38 -5.74
CA SER A 303 -10.23 -35.17 -4.29
C SER A 303 -11.39 -34.28 -3.85
N LEU A 304 -12.13 -34.76 -2.86
CA LEU A 304 -13.29 -34.08 -2.26
C LEU A 304 -13.01 -33.68 -0.81
N TYR A 305 -11.90 -34.09 -0.23
CA TYR A 305 -11.57 -33.81 1.16
C TYR A 305 -10.10 -33.43 1.25
N PHE A 306 -9.77 -32.59 2.22
CA PHE A 306 -8.40 -32.35 2.64
C PHE A 306 -8.34 -32.24 4.16
N VAL A 307 -7.17 -32.53 4.72
CA VAL A 307 -6.92 -32.40 6.16
C VAL A 307 -5.48 -31.92 6.40
N ALA A 308 -5.31 -30.96 7.31
CA ALA A 308 -4.00 -30.46 7.67
C ALA A 308 -3.15 -31.55 8.36
N ARG A 309 -1.86 -31.65 7.97
CA ARG A 309 -0.88 -32.55 8.58
C ARG A 309 -0.30 -32.04 9.90
N GLY A 310 -0.47 -30.75 10.16
CA GLY A 310 0.08 -30.04 11.33
C GLY A 310 1.42 -29.33 11.09
N ASP A 311 2.01 -29.48 9.89
CA ASP A 311 3.20 -28.75 9.43
C ASP A 311 2.88 -27.62 8.44
N GLY A 312 1.58 -27.33 8.26
CA GLY A 312 1.07 -26.36 7.30
C GLY A 312 0.60 -26.96 5.96
N SER A 313 1.00 -28.20 5.65
CA SER A 313 0.56 -28.92 4.44
C SER A 313 -0.70 -29.76 4.67
N HIS A 314 -1.27 -30.28 3.58
CA HIS A 314 -2.51 -31.06 3.59
C HIS A 314 -2.35 -32.46 3.02
N VAL A 315 -3.26 -33.36 3.42
CA VAL A 315 -3.51 -34.63 2.75
C VAL A 315 -4.85 -34.53 2.05
N PHE A 316 -4.85 -34.74 0.73
CA PHE A 316 -6.04 -34.75 -0.10
C PHE A 316 -6.60 -36.17 -0.19
N SER A 317 -7.93 -36.30 -0.25
CA SER A 317 -8.61 -37.60 -0.30
C SER A 317 -9.86 -37.53 -1.15
N ASP A 318 -10.12 -38.61 -1.87
CA ASP A 318 -11.22 -38.71 -2.83
C ASP A 318 -12.53 -39.15 -2.15
N ASP A 319 -12.43 -39.93 -1.07
CA ASP A 319 -13.57 -40.45 -0.31
C ASP A 319 -13.46 -40.19 1.20
N LEU A 320 -14.61 -40.31 1.87
CA LEU A 320 -14.75 -40.05 3.30
C LEU A 320 -14.00 -41.06 4.17
N GLY A 321 -13.85 -42.31 3.73
CA GLY A 321 -13.12 -43.36 4.45
C GLY A 321 -11.62 -43.07 4.49
N ALA A 322 -11.04 -42.68 3.35
CA ALA A 322 -9.67 -42.19 3.24
C ALA A 322 -9.45 -40.94 4.10
N HIS A 323 -10.34 -39.95 4.00
CA HIS A 323 -10.28 -38.74 4.81
C HIS A 323 -10.31 -39.04 6.33
N ASN A 324 -11.23 -39.87 6.79
CA ASN A 324 -11.33 -40.24 8.22
C ASN A 324 -10.07 -40.98 8.72
N SER A 325 -9.41 -41.73 7.84
CA SER A 325 -8.15 -42.39 8.17
C SER A 325 -7.01 -41.37 8.31
N ALA A 326 -6.92 -40.40 7.40
CA ALA A 326 -5.98 -39.29 7.50
C ALA A 326 -6.24 -38.42 8.75
N VAL A 327 -7.49 -38.09 9.08
CA VAL A 327 -7.85 -37.36 10.31
C VAL A 327 -7.35 -38.09 11.56
N ARG A 328 -7.54 -39.42 11.62
CA ARG A 328 -7.04 -40.24 12.74
C ARG A 328 -5.51 -40.24 12.85
N GLU A 329 -4.83 -40.22 11.71
CA GLU A 329 -3.37 -40.21 11.64
C GLU A 329 -2.79 -38.86 12.09
N TYR A 330 -3.28 -37.75 11.53
CA TYR A 330 -2.65 -36.44 11.68
C TYR A 330 -3.22 -35.59 12.82
N GLN A 331 -4.51 -35.70 13.16
CA GLN A 331 -5.13 -34.85 14.20
C GLN A 331 -5.28 -35.51 15.57
N ILE A 332 -5.50 -36.82 15.60
CA ILE A 332 -5.85 -37.52 16.85
C ILE A 332 -4.61 -38.03 17.57
N LYS A 333 -3.56 -38.44 16.85
CA LYS A 333 -2.33 -39.02 17.44
C LYS A 333 -1.27 -38.01 17.90
N ARG A 334 -1.36 -36.72 17.51
CA ARG A 334 -0.45 -35.65 17.96
C ARG A 334 -1.27 -34.51 18.56
N ARG A 335 -1.30 -34.38 19.90
CA ARG A 335 -2.06 -33.31 20.58
C ARG A 335 -1.20 -32.48 21.53
N ALA A 336 -0.85 -31.29 21.06
CA ALA A 336 -0.79 -30.06 21.85
C ALA A 336 -1.02 -28.82 20.93
N ASP A 337 -0.52 -28.84 19.68
CA ASP A 337 -0.39 -27.62 18.85
C ASP A 337 -1.26 -27.59 17.56
N TYR A 338 -2.29 -28.42 17.44
CA TYR A 338 -3.10 -28.53 16.20
C TYR A 338 -4.00 -27.31 15.94
N ARG A 339 -3.99 -26.82 14.69
CA ARG A 339 -4.94 -25.82 14.15
C ARG A 339 -5.48 -26.27 12.80
N SER A 340 -6.79 -26.11 12.58
CA SER A 340 -7.48 -26.46 11.33
C SER A 340 -7.34 -25.41 10.23
N SER A 341 -6.80 -24.24 10.56
CA SER A 341 -6.41 -23.20 9.61
C SER A 341 -5.02 -22.68 10.00
N PRO A 342 -4.27 -22.05 9.07
CA PRO A 342 -2.99 -21.42 9.40
C PRO A 342 -3.12 -20.49 10.61
N ALA A 343 -2.04 -20.36 11.40
CA ALA A 343 -2.03 -19.37 12.47
C ALA A 343 -2.31 -17.98 11.91
N PRO A 344 -3.04 -17.11 12.66
CA PRO A 344 -3.16 -15.71 12.27
C PRO A 344 -1.76 -15.14 12.05
N SER A 345 -1.52 -14.50 10.90
CA SER A 345 -0.24 -13.86 10.61
C SER A 345 0.01 -12.75 11.65
N ALA A 346 1.25 -12.33 11.88
CA ALA A 346 1.55 -11.28 12.89
C ALA A 346 0.78 -9.94 12.66
N GLY A 347 0.15 -9.75 11.49
CA GLY A 347 -0.77 -8.66 11.20
C GLY A 347 -2.24 -8.87 11.63
N ASP A 348 -2.60 -10.02 12.20
CA ASP A 348 -3.94 -10.34 12.72
C ASP A 348 -4.10 -10.00 14.22
N THR A 349 -3.00 -9.69 14.91
CA THR A 349 -3.03 -9.10 16.26
C THR A 349 -3.09 -7.57 16.17
N PRO A 350 -3.98 -6.89 16.91
CA PRO A 350 -4.10 -5.42 16.88
C PRO A 350 -2.85 -4.63 17.30
N ASN A 351 -1.77 -5.26 17.77
CA ASN A 351 -0.57 -4.59 18.29
C ASN A 351 0.70 -5.33 17.86
N GLU A 352 1.19 -5.06 16.65
CA GLU A 352 2.61 -4.89 16.33
C GLU A 352 2.76 -4.74 14.82
N VAL A 353 3.27 -3.59 14.38
CA VAL A 353 3.76 -3.41 13.01
C VAL A 353 5.28 -3.60 13.08
N PRO A 354 5.90 -4.34 12.15
CA PRO A 354 7.35 -4.29 11.99
C PRO A 354 7.76 -2.85 11.64
N ALA A 355 8.80 -2.35 12.30
CA ALA A 355 9.30 -1.00 12.12
C ALA A 355 9.43 -0.66 10.63
N SER A 356 8.78 0.44 10.22
CA SER A 356 9.00 1.13 8.96
C SER A 356 10.50 1.21 8.69
N GLU A 357 10.99 0.49 7.69
CA GLU A 357 12.36 0.70 7.18
C GLU A 357 12.48 2.17 6.79
N ALA A 358 13.39 2.86 7.49
CA ALA A 358 13.78 4.22 7.14
C ALA A 358 14.34 4.22 5.71
N PRO A 359 14.11 5.30 4.93
CA PRO A 359 14.70 5.41 3.61
C PRO A 359 16.22 5.28 3.71
N GLN A 360 16.77 4.33 2.96
CA GLN A 360 18.20 4.02 2.87
C GLN A 360 19.02 5.30 2.71
N ALA A 361 19.90 5.54 3.67
CA ALA A 361 20.89 6.61 3.62
C ALA A 361 21.94 6.31 2.55
N ALA A 362 22.23 7.31 1.73
CA ALA A 362 23.36 7.33 0.81
C ALA A 362 24.70 7.16 1.57
N PRO A 363 25.76 6.64 0.94
CA PRO A 363 26.97 6.17 1.62
C PRO A 363 27.73 7.30 2.31
N GLN A 364 28.13 7.03 3.57
CA GLN A 364 28.99 7.91 4.37
C GLN A 364 30.36 8.11 3.69
N PRO A 365 30.95 9.33 3.71
CA PRO A 365 32.33 9.53 3.31
C PRO A 365 33.27 8.86 4.31
N ALA A 366 34.29 8.17 3.79
CA ALA A 366 35.32 7.50 4.56
C ALA A 366 36.02 8.46 5.55
N GLU A 367 36.08 8.06 6.82
CA GLU A 367 36.96 8.67 7.81
C GLU A 367 38.44 8.40 7.44
N PRO A 368 39.35 9.37 7.68
CA PRO A 368 40.76 9.19 7.41
C PRO A 368 41.39 8.19 8.38
N SER A 369 42.10 7.22 7.81
CA SER A 369 42.88 6.21 8.50
C SER A 369 43.96 6.83 9.39
N VAL A 370 43.84 6.57 10.70
CA VAL A 370 44.89 6.80 11.69
C VAL A 370 46.05 5.84 11.40
N GLN A 371 47.25 6.38 11.21
CA GLN A 371 48.49 5.61 11.07
C GLN A 371 48.79 4.88 12.39
N PRO A 372 49.23 3.60 12.37
CA PRO A 372 49.68 2.93 13.57
C PRO A 372 51.09 3.41 13.98
N ASP A 373 51.22 3.74 15.27
CA ASP A 373 52.47 4.01 15.98
C ASP A 373 53.50 2.89 15.78
N VAL A 374 54.74 3.31 15.48
CA VAL A 374 55.93 2.45 15.43
C VAL A 374 56.39 2.17 16.86
N PRO A 375 56.57 0.90 17.29
CA PRO A 375 57.13 0.60 18.60
C PRO A 375 58.66 0.84 18.63
N PRO A 376 59.24 1.23 19.78
CA PRO A 376 60.66 1.57 19.87
C PRO A 376 61.56 0.33 19.78
N ALA A 377 62.70 0.51 19.11
CA ALA A 377 63.75 -0.48 18.92
C ALA A 377 64.37 -0.91 20.26
N SER A 378 64.51 -2.23 20.44
CA SER A 378 65.31 -2.84 21.49
C SER A 378 66.76 -3.01 21.02
N GLU A 379 67.68 -2.70 21.93
CA GLU A 379 69.14 -2.58 21.83
C GLU A 379 69.89 -3.80 21.27
N PRO A 380 71.15 -3.60 20.81
CA PRO A 380 72.21 -4.57 21.00
C PRO A 380 73.25 -4.05 22.00
N THR A 381 73.43 -4.78 23.11
CA THR A 381 74.56 -4.59 24.04
C THR A 381 75.86 -5.12 23.40
N PRO A 382 76.98 -4.37 23.43
CA PRO A 382 78.30 -4.89 23.05
C PRO A 382 78.99 -5.60 24.23
N GLN A 383 80.00 -6.40 23.89
CA GLN A 383 80.89 -7.15 24.81
C GLN A 383 81.53 -6.31 25.91
#